data_AF-A0A1F7BJ38-F1
#
_entry.id   AF-A0A1F7BJ38-F1
#
_cell.length_a   1.000
_cell.length_b   1.000
_cell.length_c   1.000
_cell.angle_alpha   90.00
_cell.angle_beta   90.00
_cell.angle_gamma   90.00
#
_symmetry.space_group_name_H-M   'P 1'
#
loop_
_entity.id
_entity.type
_entity.pdbx_description
1 polymer ?
#
loop_
_entity_poly.entity_id
_entity_poly.type
_entity_poly.pdbx_seq_one_letter_code
_entity_poly.pdbx_strand_id
1 'polypeptide(L)'
;MRIFLLILIKVLVAVLLLVLAYGCFRTWKTSRRPEYKEFVSGTIPAAMPMGLYRGTAEELGEVSWKGKKFLDDGKGINLFERGGTAEENYEFTISEAKSLRGGHPVLRIDYNQPGNPLWLRFIVDEIVSVGDNQFLGAVYITVVPGFPFRMGYFRLTR
;
A
#
# COMPACT_ATOMS: atom_id res chain seq x y z
N MET A 1 -27.66 17.29 27.83
CA MET A 1 -26.98 17.49 26.53
C MET A 1 -25.45 17.60 26.64
N ARG A 2 -24.88 18.45 27.51
CA ARG A 2 -23.42 18.61 27.67
C ARG A 2 -22.67 17.33 28.09
N ILE A 3 -23.21 16.55 29.03
CA ILE A 3 -22.59 15.31 29.51
C ILE A 3 -22.51 14.26 28.39
N PHE A 4 -23.60 14.07 27.64
CA PHE A 4 -23.63 13.15 26.49
C PHE A 4 -22.61 13.52 25.42
N LEU A 5 -22.49 14.81 25.09
CA LEU A 5 -21.48 15.28 24.14
C LEU A 5 -20.05 15.00 24.63
N LEU A 6 -19.76 15.22 25.92
CA LEU A 6 -18.44 14.92 26.49
C LEU A 6 -18.12 13.43 26.47
N ILE A 7 -19.11 12.56 26.74
CA ILE A 7 -18.93 11.10 26.63
C ILE A 7 -18.64 10.72 25.19
N LEU A 8 -19.41 11.24 24.22
CA LEU A 8 -19.20 10.96 22.80
C LEU A 8 -17.80 11.39 22.34
N ILE A 9 -17.35 12.59 22.71
CA ILE A 9 -15.99 13.07 22.37
C ILE A 9 -14.93 12.13 22.95
N LYS A 10 -15.05 11.72 24.22
CA LYS A 10 -14.10 10.79 24.85
C LYS A 10 -14.06 9.45 24.13
N VAL A 11 -15.21 8.92 23.71
CA VAL A 11 -15.27 7.67 22.93
C VAL A 11 -14.58 7.83 21.59
N LEU A 12 -14.85 8.92 20.85
CA LEU A 12 -14.19 9.19 19.56
C LEU A 12 -12.67 9.34 19.69
N VAL A 13 -12.21 10.04 20.73
CA VAL A 13 -10.76 10.17 21.02
C VAL A 13 -10.16 8.82 21.37
N ALA A 14 -10.83 8.01 22.20
CA ALA A 14 -10.35 6.67 22.54
C ALA A 14 -10.23 5.77 21.30
N VAL A 15 -11.25 5.79 20.42
CA VAL A 15 -11.23 5.05 19.15
C VAL A 15 -10.07 5.52 18.25
N LEU A 16 -9.88 6.84 18.12
CA LEU A 16 -8.77 7.40 17.35
C LEU A 16 -7.41 6.93 17.89
N LEU A 17 -7.22 7.00 19.21
CA LEU A 17 -5.98 6.54 19.84
C LEU A 17 -5.73 5.05 19.61
N LEU A 18 -6.77 4.21 19.66
CA LEU A 18 -6.66 2.78 19.37
C LEU A 18 -6.28 2.53 17.90
N VAL A 19 -6.85 3.27 16.95
CA VAL A 19 -6.50 3.16 15.52
C VAL A 19 -5.03 3.56 15.29
N LEU A 20 -4.57 4.66 15.90
CA LEU A 20 -3.18 5.10 15.80
C LEU A 20 -2.23 4.08 16.45
N ALA A 21 -2.58 3.56 17.63
CA ALA A 21 -1.81 2.53 18.31
C ALA A 21 -1.71 1.25 17.45
N TYR A 22 -2.81 0.85 16.80
CA TYR A 22 -2.81 -0.29 15.89
C TYR A 22 -1.92 -0.04 14.66
N GLY A 23 -1.97 1.15 14.07
CA GLY A 23 -1.08 1.54 12.97
C GLY A 23 0.40 1.49 13.37
N CYS A 24 0.74 2.00 14.55
CA CYS A 24 2.08 1.90 15.14
C CYS A 24 2.50 0.44 15.34
N PHE A 25 1.60 -0.39 15.88
CA PHE A 25 1.84 -1.82 16.07
C PHE A 25 2.08 -2.55 14.74
N ARG A 26 1.24 -2.33 13.72
CA ARG A 26 1.43 -2.92 12.38
C ARG A 26 2.74 -2.50 11.75
N THR A 27 3.09 -1.22 11.87
CA THR A 27 4.38 -0.69 11.40
C THR A 27 5.56 -1.36 12.12
N TRP A 28 5.51 -1.45 13.45
CA TRP A 28 6.55 -2.10 14.24
C TRP A 28 6.68 -3.58 13.86
N LYS A 29 5.56 -4.29 13.73
CA LYS A 29 5.53 -5.70 13.34
C LYS A 29 6.15 -5.89 11.96
N THR A 30 5.70 -5.13 10.95
CA THR A 30 6.20 -5.22 9.57
C THR A 30 7.66 -4.77 9.41
N SER A 31 8.20 -3.99 10.35
CA SER A 31 9.63 -3.61 10.35
C SER A 31 10.54 -4.72 10.87
N ARG A 32 10.00 -5.75 11.53
CA ARG A 32 10.75 -6.90 12.07
C ARG A 32 10.71 -8.12 11.15
N ARG A 33 10.16 -7.95 9.95
CA ARG A 33 9.92 -9.00 8.97
C ARG A 33 11.08 -9.09 7.98
N PRO A 34 11.45 -10.27 7.47
CA PRO A 34 12.50 -10.42 6.44
C PRO A 34 12.30 -9.50 5.23
N GLU A 35 11.05 -9.31 4.81
CA GLU A 35 10.60 -8.46 3.73
C GLU A 35 11.04 -7.00 3.92
N TYR A 36 11.18 -6.52 5.17
CA TYR A 36 11.71 -5.18 5.42
C TYR A 36 13.16 -5.03 4.95
N LYS A 37 14.00 -6.03 5.26
CA LYS A 37 15.41 -5.99 4.88
C LYS A 37 15.54 -6.05 3.35
N GLU A 38 14.78 -6.94 2.72
CA GLU A 38 14.73 -7.07 1.27
C GLU A 38 14.25 -5.79 0.60
N PHE A 39 13.17 -5.18 1.13
CA PHE A 39 12.61 -3.94 0.61
C PHE A 39 13.62 -2.79 0.66
N VAL A 40 14.30 -2.60 1.80
CA VAL A 40 15.32 -1.55 1.97
C VAL A 40 16.56 -1.79 1.10
N SER A 41 16.90 -3.05 0.80
CA SER A 41 17.99 -3.40 -0.10
C SER A 41 17.61 -3.41 -1.58
N GLY A 42 16.31 -3.30 -1.89
CA GLY A 42 15.81 -3.31 -3.25
C GLY A 42 16.25 -2.07 -4.03
N THR A 43 16.14 -2.16 -5.34
CA THR A 43 16.53 -1.08 -6.25
C THR A 43 15.32 -0.53 -6.99
N ILE A 44 15.44 0.68 -7.53
CA ILE A 44 14.44 1.14 -8.49
C ILE A 44 14.56 0.30 -9.77
N PRO A 45 13.45 -0.13 -10.40
CA PRO A 45 13.51 -0.88 -11.64
C PRO A 45 14.24 -0.10 -12.74
N ALA A 46 15.08 -0.78 -13.53
CA ALA A 46 15.84 -0.14 -14.61
C ALA A 46 14.95 0.44 -15.73
N ALA A 47 13.73 -0.08 -15.85
CA ALA A 47 12.70 0.43 -16.73
C ALA A 47 11.35 0.40 -16.01
N MET A 48 10.42 1.28 -16.41
CA MET A 48 9.07 1.26 -15.86
C MET A 48 8.42 -0.12 -16.13
N PRO A 49 7.81 -0.74 -15.11
CA PRO A 49 7.09 -1.98 -15.30
C PRO A 49 5.93 -1.75 -16.27
N MET A 50 5.65 -2.75 -17.10
CA MET A 50 4.56 -2.73 -18.08
C MET A 50 3.77 -4.02 -18.00
N GLY A 51 2.51 -4.04 -18.42
CA GLY A 51 1.72 -5.27 -18.52
C GLY A 51 1.31 -5.89 -17.17
N LEU A 52 0.93 -7.17 -17.22
CA LEU A 52 0.33 -7.89 -16.10
C LEU A 52 1.39 -8.47 -15.15
N TYR A 53 1.19 -8.29 -13.85
CA TYR A 53 1.93 -8.94 -12.78
C TYR A 53 0.98 -9.59 -11.80
N ARG A 54 1.24 -10.86 -11.49
CA ARG A 54 0.51 -11.61 -10.46
C ARG A 54 0.95 -11.15 -9.08
N GLY A 55 -0.02 -11.02 -8.19
CA GLY A 55 0.15 -10.51 -6.85
C GLY A 55 0.02 -11.58 -5.78
N THR A 56 0.89 -11.51 -4.78
CA THR A 56 0.73 -12.27 -3.52
C THR A 56 0.77 -11.29 -2.35
N ALA A 57 -0.26 -11.28 -1.51
CA ALA A 57 -0.29 -10.46 -0.31
C ALA A 57 0.38 -11.20 0.86
N GLU A 58 1.51 -10.68 1.34
CA GLU A 58 2.22 -11.31 2.45
C GLU A 58 1.37 -11.20 3.73
N GLU A 59 1.32 -12.28 4.51
CA GLU A 59 0.52 -12.42 5.74
C GLU A 59 -1.02 -12.50 5.58
N LEU A 60 -1.60 -12.32 4.38
CA LEU A 60 -3.06 -12.19 4.23
C LEU A 60 -3.80 -13.42 3.67
N GLY A 61 -3.10 -14.54 3.47
CA GLY A 61 -3.73 -15.76 2.93
C GLY A 61 -4.39 -15.50 1.58
N GLU A 62 -5.52 -16.16 1.32
CA GLU A 62 -6.27 -15.93 0.09
C GLU A 62 -7.04 -14.61 0.16
N VAL A 63 -6.71 -13.69 -0.76
CA VAL A 63 -7.38 -12.41 -0.93
C VAL A 63 -7.94 -12.27 -2.33
N SER A 64 -8.93 -11.38 -2.49
CA SER A 64 -9.53 -11.06 -3.79
C SER A 64 -8.60 -10.28 -4.70
N TRP A 65 -7.58 -9.60 -4.16
CA TRP A 65 -6.55 -8.93 -4.95
C TRP A 65 -5.59 -9.96 -5.58
N LYS A 66 -5.38 -9.87 -6.90
CA LYS A 66 -4.60 -10.85 -7.68
C LYS A 66 -3.38 -10.26 -8.38
N GLY A 67 -3.14 -8.96 -8.23
CA GLY A 67 -1.96 -8.31 -8.80
C GLY A 67 -2.24 -6.94 -9.38
N LYS A 68 -1.41 -6.54 -10.34
CA LYS A 68 -1.44 -5.22 -10.96
C LYS A 68 -1.19 -5.32 -12.45
N LYS A 69 -1.83 -4.43 -13.20
CA LYS A 69 -1.54 -4.16 -14.60
C LYS A 69 -0.93 -2.79 -14.70
N PHE A 70 0.30 -2.73 -15.21
CA PHE A 70 1.00 -1.48 -15.47
C PHE A 70 0.75 -1.07 -16.91
N LEU A 71 0.41 0.20 -17.10
CA LEU A 71 0.02 0.81 -18.37
C LEU A 71 1.05 1.88 -18.76
N ASP A 72 0.94 2.38 -19.98
CA ASP A 72 1.77 3.47 -20.46
C ASP A 72 1.55 4.76 -19.62
N ASP A 73 2.47 5.71 -19.79
CA ASP A 73 2.42 7.04 -19.16
C ASP A 73 2.38 7.03 -17.62
N GLY A 74 3.00 6.02 -16.99
CA GLY A 74 3.07 5.91 -15.54
C GLY A 74 1.73 5.65 -14.88
N LYS A 75 0.82 4.93 -15.56
CA LYS A 75 -0.47 4.53 -15.01
C LYS A 75 -0.52 3.04 -14.72
N GLY A 76 -1.53 2.63 -13.96
CA GLY A 76 -1.85 1.22 -13.79
C GLY A 76 -3.18 1.02 -13.10
N ILE A 77 -3.57 -0.24 -12.95
CA ILE A 77 -4.83 -0.66 -12.34
C ILE A 77 -4.62 -1.96 -11.56
N ASN A 78 -5.31 -2.13 -10.43
CA ASN A 78 -5.25 -3.38 -9.68
C ASN A 78 -6.12 -4.45 -10.34
N LEU A 79 -5.69 -5.69 -10.19
CA LEU A 79 -6.40 -6.88 -10.64
C LEU A 79 -7.06 -7.54 -9.44
N PHE A 80 -8.34 -7.87 -9.56
CA PHE A 80 -9.11 -8.58 -8.57
C PHE A 80 -9.81 -9.80 -9.16
N GLU A 81 -10.17 -10.74 -8.31
CA GLU A 81 -11.10 -11.83 -8.62
C GLU A 81 -12.29 -11.76 -7.66
N ARG A 82 -13.50 -11.68 -8.21
CA ARG A 82 -14.75 -11.64 -7.45
C ARG A 82 -15.77 -12.56 -8.10
N GLY A 83 -16.28 -13.52 -7.33
CA GLY A 83 -17.25 -14.50 -7.86
C GLY A 83 -16.73 -15.29 -9.07
N GLY A 84 -15.43 -15.58 -9.13
CA GLY A 84 -14.79 -16.27 -10.26
C GLY A 84 -14.59 -15.42 -11.52
N THR A 85 -14.85 -14.11 -11.45
CA THR A 85 -14.64 -13.17 -12.55
C THR A 85 -13.44 -12.28 -12.26
N ALA A 86 -12.56 -12.13 -13.24
CA ALA A 86 -11.45 -11.17 -13.19
C ALA A 86 -11.99 -9.74 -13.38
N GLU A 87 -11.61 -8.84 -12.48
CA GLU A 87 -12.00 -7.43 -12.51
C GLU A 87 -10.75 -6.54 -12.46
N GLU A 88 -10.68 -5.54 -13.33
CA GLU A 88 -9.73 -4.43 -13.20
C GLU A 88 -10.41 -3.31 -12.41
N ASN A 89 -9.79 -2.85 -11.31
CA ASN A 89 -10.35 -1.79 -10.48
C ASN A 89 -9.23 -0.99 -9.81
N TYR A 90 -9.57 0.20 -9.31
CA TYR A 90 -8.67 1.06 -8.56
C TYR A 90 -7.42 1.47 -9.35
N GLU A 91 -7.63 2.37 -10.30
CA GLU A 91 -6.55 2.99 -11.07
C GLU A 91 -5.56 3.72 -10.17
N PHE A 92 -4.30 3.79 -10.62
CA PHE A 92 -3.23 4.47 -9.92
C PHE A 92 -2.24 5.10 -10.88
N THR A 93 -1.50 6.08 -10.39
CA THR A 93 -0.32 6.63 -11.06
C THR A 93 0.95 6.18 -10.37
N ILE A 94 2.05 6.18 -11.10
CA ILE A 94 3.35 5.69 -10.67
C ILE A 94 4.39 6.75 -10.93
N SER A 95 5.25 6.98 -9.95
CA SER A 95 6.35 7.93 -10.06
C SER A 95 7.53 7.48 -9.23
N GLU A 96 8.74 7.80 -9.67
CA GLU A 96 9.92 7.66 -8.83
C GLU A 96 9.83 8.61 -7.63
N ALA A 97 10.19 8.11 -6.45
CA ALA A 97 10.20 8.91 -5.23
C ALA A 97 11.22 8.37 -4.22
N LYS A 98 11.50 9.17 -3.18
CA LYS A 98 12.14 8.66 -1.97
C LYS A 98 11.11 7.94 -1.11
N SER A 99 11.47 6.79 -0.56
CA SER A 99 10.60 6.01 0.32
C SER A 99 10.09 6.85 1.48
N LEU A 100 8.79 6.71 1.76
CA LEU A 100 8.08 7.26 2.90
C LEU A 100 8.73 6.87 4.23
N ARG A 101 9.44 5.74 4.28
CA ARG A 101 10.19 5.29 5.45
C ARG A 101 11.56 4.77 5.04
N GLY A 102 12.56 5.65 5.06
CA GLY A 102 13.97 5.28 4.89
C GLY A 102 14.67 6.02 3.75
N GLY A 103 13.96 6.80 2.94
CA GLY A 103 14.56 7.75 1.99
C GLY A 103 15.27 7.15 0.77
N HIS A 104 15.36 5.82 0.66
CA HIS A 104 15.88 5.13 -0.53
C HIS A 104 14.94 5.29 -1.72
N PRO A 105 15.43 5.22 -2.97
CA PRO A 105 14.58 5.32 -4.16
C PRO A 105 13.60 4.17 -4.28
N VAL A 106 12.35 4.48 -4.66
CA VAL A 106 11.26 3.52 -4.90
C VAL A 106 10.41 4.00 -6.08
N LEU A 107 9.63 3.10 -6.67
CA LEU A 107 8.45 3.50 -7.44
C LEU A 107 7.27 3.62 -6.48
N ARG A 108 6.69 4.82 -6.39
CA ARG A 108 5.49 5.08 -5.61
C ARG A 108 4.26 4.87 -6.48
N ILE A 109 3.27 4.16 -5.95
CA ILE A 109 1.95 3.97 -6.51
C ILE A 109 0.97 4.85 -5.72
N ASP A 110 0.34 5.79 -6.42
CA ASP A 110 -0.60 6.75 -5.85
C ASP A 110 -2.04 6.46 -6.28
N TYR A 111 -2.87 6.09 -5.30
CA TYR A 111 -4.29 5.83 -5.50
C TYR A 111 -5.18 7.07 -5.30
N ASN A 112 -4.63 8.25 -5.06
CA ASN A 112 -5.39 9.49 -4.96
C ASN A 112 -5.87 9.97 -6.34
N GLN A 113 -6.69 9.15 -6.99
CA GLN A 113 -7.23 9.39 -8.33
C GLN A 113 -8.73 9.79 -8.22
N PRO A 114 -9.23 10.65 -9.12
CA PRO A 114 -10.62 11.13 -9.09
C PRO A 114 -11.69 10.01 -9.08
N GLY A 115 -11.41 8.87 -9.72
CA GLY A 115 -12.32 7.71 -9.75
C GLY A 115 -12.28 6.80 -8.52
N ASN A 116 -11.27 6.94 -7.66
CA ASN A 116 -11.10 6.06 -6.51
C ASN A 116 -11.93 6.49 -5.30
N PRO A 117 -12.44 5.53 -4.50
CA PRO A 117 -13.18 5.83 -3.28
C PRO A 117 -12.27 6.51 -2.25
N LEU A 118 -12.84 7.39 -1.42
CA LEU A 118 -12.07 8.26 -0.51
C LEU A 118 -11.11 7.50 0.42
N TRP A 119 -11.52 6.35 0.95
CA TRP A 119 -10.69 5.55 1.84
C TRP A 119 -9.40 5.05 1.17
N LEU A 120 -9.46 4.77 -0.14
CA LEU A 120 -8.33 4.27 -0.91
C LEU A 120 -7.32 5.37 -1.23
N ARG A 121 -7.76 6.63 -1.27
CA ARG A 121 -6.88 7.78 -1.55
C ARG A 121 -5.86 8.04 -0.44
N PHE A 122 -6.02 7.42 0.73
CA PHE A 122 -5.03 7.43 1.81
C PHE A 122 -4.02 6.27 1.72
N ILE A 123 -4.21 5.35 0.77
CA ILE A 123 -3.30 4.23 0.55
C ILE A 123 -2.23 4.66 -0.46
N VAL A 124 -0.98 4.36 -0.13
CA VAL A 124 0.17 4.54 -1.01
C VAL A 124 0.94 3.23 -0.98
N ASP A 125 1.19 2.64 -2.15
CA ASP A 125 2.14 1.53 -2.24
C ASP A 125 3.50 2.07 -2.67
N GLU A 126 4.57 1.46 -2.18
CA GLU A 126 5.93 1.66 -2.70
C GLU A 126 6.45 0.32 -3.18
N ILE A 127 7.06 0.26 -4.36
CA ILE A 127 7.64 -0.98 -4.89
C ILE A 127 9.12 -0.79 -5.21
N VAL A 128 9.88 -1.86 -4.99
CA VAL A 128 11.29 -1.99 -5.36
C VAL A 128 11.48 -3.26 -6.20
N SER A 129 12.46 -3.23 -7.09
CA SER A 129 12.95 -4.42 -7.80
C SER A 129 13.76 -5.30 -6.86
N VAL A 130 13.43 -6.60 -6.85
CA VAL A 130 14.14 -7.66 -6.13
C VAL A 130 14.67 -8.75 -7.07
N GLY A 131 14.42 -8.61 -8.38
CA GLY A 131 14.86 -9.52 -9.43
C GLY A 131 14.23 -9.17 -10.76
N ASP A 132 14.58 -9.93 -11.81
CA ASP A 132 14.03 -9.71 -13.15
C ASP A 132 12.51 -9.93 -13.16
N ASN A 133 11.75 -8.85 -13.42
CA ASN A 133 10.29 -8.84 -13.37
C ASN A 133 9.71 -9.31 -12.02
N GLN A 134 10.44 -9.08 -10.93
CA GLN A 134 10.01 -9.38 -9.57
C GLN A 134 10.10 -8.12 -8.71
N PHE A 135 8.97 -7.76 -8.11
CA PHE A 135 8.89 -6.60 -7.22
C PHE A 135 8.42 -6.99 -5.84
N LEU A 136 8.98 -6.30 -4.85
CA LEU A 136 8.49 -6.29 -3.48
C LEU A 136 7.85 -4.93 -3.20
N GLY A 137 6.58 -4.97 -2.83
CA GLY A 137 5.79 -3.81 -2.49
C GLY A 137 5.54 -3.68 -0.99
N ALA A 138 5.50 -2.46 -0.50
CA ALA A 138 5.08 -2.11 0.85
C ALA A 138 3.80 -1.25 0.78
N VAL A 139 2.79 -1.62 1.56
CA VAL A 139 1.51 -0.89 1.64
C VAL A 139 1.57 0.10 2.79
N TYR A 140 1.26 1.36 2.53
CA TYR A 140 1.17 2.41 3.54
C TYR A 140 -0.24 3.00 3.61
N ILE A 141 -0.69 3.30 4.84
CA ILE A 141 -1.83 4.19 5.09
C ILE A 141 -1.28 5.53 5.58
N THR A 142 -1.73 6.63 4.96
CA THR A 142 -1.19 7.98 5.11
C THR A 142 -2.22 8.98 5.67
N VAL A 143 -3.08 8.53 6.58
CA VAL A 143 -4.14 9.37 7.18
C VAL A 143 -3.61 10.51 8.06
N VAL A 144 -2.41 10.38 8.63
CA VAL A 144 -1.73 11.46 9.37
C VAL A 144 -0.57 11.98 8.52
N PRO A 145 -0.57 13.27 8.13
CA PRO A 145 0.52 13.85 7.35
C PRO A 145 1.88 13.64 8.01
N GLY A 146 2.85 13.14 7.24
CA GLY A 146 4.22 12.88 7.74
C GLY A 146 4.37 11.63 8.61
N PHE A 147 3.30 10.88 8.89
CA PHE A 147 3.35 9.69 9.74
C PHE A 147 2.70 8.47 9.06
N PRO A 148 3.35 7.90 8.03
CA PRO A 148 2.83 6.76 7.29
C PRO A 148 2.90 5.47 8.11
N PHE A 149 1.77 4.74 8.16
CA PHE A 149 1.66 3.43 8.78
C PHE A 149 1.89 2.33 7.76
N ARG A 150 2.94 1.51 7.95
CA ARG A 150 3.18 0.35 7.08
C ARG A 150 2.25 -0.79 7.48
N MET A 151 1.38 -1.17 6.56
CA MET A 151 0.33 -2.15 6.79
C MET A 151 0.74 -3.56 6.42
N GLY A 152 1.65 -3.73 5.47
CA GLY A 152 2.10 -5.06 5.02
C GLY A 152 3.00 -4.97 3.81
N TYR A 153 3.33 -6.14 3.25
CA TYR A 153 4.04 -6.27 2.00
C TYR A 153 3.23 -7.09 1.00
N PHE A 154 3.57 -6.96 -0.28
CA PHE A 154 3.07 -7.81 -1.34
C PHE A 154 4.17 -8.07 -2.35
N ARG A 155 4.07 -9.16 -3.10
CA ARG A 155 4.95 -9.44 -4.22
C ARG A 155 4.22 -9.28 -5.53
N LEU A 156 4.96 -8.88 -6.55
CA LEU A 156 4.51 -8.88 -7.93
C LEU A 156 5.49 -9.69 -8.77
N THR A 157 4.99 -10.69 -9.48
CA THR A 157 5.78 -11.52 -10.40
C THR A 157 5.08 -11.60 -11.73
N ARG A 158 5.86 -11.52 -12.81
CA ARG A 158 5.35 -11.70 -14.17
C ARG A 158 5.25 -13.19 -14.51
#